data_AF-A0A9D3WCQ9-F1
#
_entry.id   AF-A0A9D3WCQ9-F1
#
_cell.length_a   1.000
_cell.length_b   1.000
_cell.length_c   1.000
_cell.angle_alpha   90.00
_cell.angle_beta   90.00
_cell.angle_gamma   90.00
#
_symmetry.space_group_name_H-M   'P 1'
#
loop_
_entity.id
_entity.type
_entity.pdbx_description
1 polymer ?
#
loop_
_entity_poly.entity_id
_entity_poly.type
_entity_poly.pdbx_seq_one_letter_code
_entity_poly.pdbx_strand_id
1 'polypeptide(L)'
;DIAKNMLGVCTTDMHFVYVLRGWQGFIVNRRAFRGAICRRHGLKVPYGCYYLVDAGYTNCEGFPVPFRGQRYYLNNWHQIDQPSTLEEFFNTKHASA
;
A
#
# COMPACT_ATOMS: atom_id res chain seq x y z
N ASP A 1 -3.64 28.37 -3.10
CA ASP A 1 -4.19 27.11 -2.55
C ASP A 1 -3.12 26.25 -1.90
N ILE A 2 -3.47 25.55 -0.83
CA ILE A 2 -2.57 24.59 -0.15
C ILE A 2 -3.01 23.18 -0.51
N ALA A 3 -2.12 22.40 -1.13
CA ALA A 3 -2.36 20.98 -1.39
C ALA A 3 -2.51 20.20 -0.07
N LYS A 4 -3.51 19.31 -0.01
CA LYS A 4 -3.76 18.42 1.13
C LYS A 4 -3.58 16.98 0.69
N ASN A 5 -2.74 16.24 1.41
CA ASN A 5 -2.60 14.80 1.19
C ASN A 5 -3.80 14.05 1.81
N MET A 6 -4.18 12.94 1.17
CA MET A 6 -5.23 12.03 1.63
C MET A 6 -4.72 10.60 1.59
N LEU A 7 -5.13 9.80 2.57
CA LEU A 7 -4.93 8.35 2.57
C LEU A 7 -6.27 7.69 2.23
N GLY A 8 -6.31 6.95 1.14
CA GLY A 8 -7.44 6.11 0.76
C GLY A 8 -7.08 4.64 0.89
N VAL A 9 -8.01 3.84 1.41
CA VAL A 9 -7.95 2.38 1.38
C VAL A 9 -9.19 1.89 0.65
N CYS A 10 -8.99 0.99 -0.30
CA CYS A 10 -10.06 0.46 -1.11
C CYS A 10 -10.02 -1.07 -1.15
N THR A 11 -11.13 -1.67 -1.57
CA THR A 11 -11.19 -3.08 -1.94
C THR A 11 -10.51 -3.31 -3.29
N THR A 12 -10.34 -4.58 -3.67
CA THR A 12 -9.87 -4.98 -5.01
C THR A 12 -10.75 -4.43 -6.14
N ASP A 13 -12.03 -4.22 -5.87
CA ASP A 13 -12.98 -3.61 -6.81
C ASP A 13 -12.96 -2.07 -6.77
N MET A 14 -11.92 -1.46 -6.19
CA MET A 14 -11.71 -0.02 -6.08
C MET A 14 -12.78 0.76 -5.27
N HIS A 15 -13.53 0.07 -4.41
CA HIS A 15 -14.46 0.73 -3.50
C HIS A 15 -13.73 1.21 -2.24
N PHE A 16 -13.78 2.50 -1.94
CA PHE A 16 -13.16 3.05 -0.73
C PHE A 16 -13.87 2.54 0.54
N VAL A 17 -13.09 1.91 1.42
CA VAL A 17 -13.54 1.44 2.75
C VAL A 17 -13.05 2.34 3.86
N TYR A 18 -12.02 3.15 3.59
CA TYR A 18 -11.50 4.12 4.54
C TYR A 18 -10.87 5.30 3.79
N VAL A 19 -11.20 6.51 4.23
CA VAL A 19 -10.60 7.75 3.73
C VAL A 19 -10.20 8.60 4.92
N LEU A 20 -8.92 8.94 5.01
CA LEU A 20 -8.41 9.89 5.98
C LEU A 20 -7.95 11.15 5.26
N ARG A 21 -8.70 12.23 5.49
CA ARG A 21 -8.37 13.57 5.02
C ARG A 21 -7.51 14.28 6.05
N GLY A 22 -6.47 14.96 5.58
CA GLY A 22 -5.85 16.04 6.34
C GLY A 22 -4.46 15.73 6.86
N TRP A 23 -3.48 16.01 6.01
CA TRP A 23 -2.18 16.51 6.44
C TRP A 23 -1.77 17.63 5.50
N GLN A 24 -1.29 18.75 6.07
CA GLN A 24 -0.93 19.95 5.34
C GLN A 24 0.54 19.83 4.89
N GLY A 25 0.81 19.98 3.59
CA GLY A 25 2.17 19.95 3.02
C GLY A 25 2.71 18.55 2.69
N PHE A 26 4.03 18.47 2.41
CA PHE A 26 4.83 17.29 2.01
C PHE A 26 5.01 16.22 3.11
N ILE A 27 3.99 16.01 3.94
CA ILE A 27 4.07 15.03 5.01
C ILE A 27 4.15 13.63 4.40
N VAL A 28 5.32 13.01 4.57
CA VAL A 28 5.71 11.69 4.06
C VAL A 28 4.61 10.67 4.35
N ASN A 29 4.17 9.94 3.33
CA ASN A 29 3.17 8.86 3.35
C ASN A 29 3.14 8.06 4.67
N ARG A 30 4.32 7.72 5.21
CA ARG A 30 4.53 7.08 6.52
C ARG A 30 3.80 7.74 7.71
N ARG A 31 3.81 9.08 7.82
CA ARG A 31 3.15 9.81 8.92
C ARG A 31 1.62 9.78 8.79
N ALA A 32 1.10 9.93 7.57
CA ALA A 32 -0.33 9.83 7.32
C ALA A 32 -0.86 8.43 7.67
N PHE A 33 -0.12 7.39 7.27
CA PHE A 33 -0.44 6.00 7.57
C PHE A 33 -0.38 5.66 9.07
N ARG A 34 0.68 6.09 9.77
CA ARG A 34 0.75 5.93 11.23
C ARG A 34 -0.42 6.64 11.92
N GLY A 35 -0.78 7.83 11.45
CA GLY A 35 -1.96 8.56 11.92
C GLY A 35 -3.27 7.80 11.67
N ALA A 36 -3.38 7.01 10.59
CA ALA A 36 -4.56 6.20 10.31
C ALA A 36 -4.66 5.00 11.25
N ILE A 37 -3.56 4.29 11.50
CA ILE A 37 -3.56 3.08 12.33
C ILE A 37 -3.69 3.40 13.83
N CYS A 38 -2.98 4.42 14.32
CA CYS A 38 -2.93 4.73 15.75
C CYS A 38 -4.16 5.49 16.30
N ARG A 39 -5.16 5.80 15.46
CA ARG A 39 -6.37 6.51 15.88
C ARG A 39 -7.35 5.59 16.62
N ARG A 40 -8.11 6.14 17.58
CA ARG A 40 -9.10 5.41 18.39
C ARG A 40 -10.13 4.63 17.55
N HIS A 41 -10.55 5.20 16.42
CA HIS A 41 -11.38 4.56 15.40
C HIS A 41 -10.65 4.54 14.05
N GLY A 42 -9.35 4.23 14.12
CA GLY A 42 -8.45 4.21 12.98
C GLY A 42 -8.70 3.05 12.04
N LEU A 43 -7.89 3.00 10.98
CA LEU A 43 -7.86 1.91 10.03
C LEU A 43 -7.51 0.60 10.76
N LYS A 44 -8.36 -0.41 10.63
CA LYS A 44 -8.15 -1.75 11.18
C LYS A 44 -8.19 -2.78 10.06
N VAL A 45 -7.37 -3.80 10.20
CA VAL A 45 -7.36 -4.95 9.30
C VAL A 45 -8.38 -5.97 9.84
N PRO A 46 -9.36 -6.39 9.03
CA PRO A 46 -10.27 -7.46 9.41
C PRO A 46 -9.49 -8.76 9.71
N TYR A 47 -10.02 -9.59 10.61
CA TYR A 47 -9.37 -10.84 10.97
C TYR A 47 -9.21 -11.75 9.74
N GLY A 48 -8.01 -12.29 9.52
CA GLY A 48 -7.70 -13.12 8.36
C GLY A 48 -7.50 -12.35 7.04
N CYS A 49 -7.52 -11.02 7.07
CA CYS A 49 -7.30 -10.18 5.90
C CYS A 49 -5.99 -9.38 6.00
N TYR A 50 -5.62 -8.72 4.90
CA TYR A 50 -4.55 -7.73 4.83
C TYR A 50 -4.92 -6.64 3.83
N TYR A 51 -4.34 -5.45 3.98
CA TYR A 51 -4.38 -4.42 2.95
C TYR A 51 -2.99 -4.28 2.34
N LEU A 52 -2.89 -4.46 1.02
CA LEU A 52 -1.65 -4.20 0.29
C LEU A 52 -1.36 -2.69 0.31
N VAL A 53 -0.10 -2.31 0.51
CA VAL A 53 0.29 -0.91 0.69
C VAL A 53 1.47 -0.56 -0.23
N ASP A 54 1.44 0.63 -0.82
CA ASP A 54 2.52 1.09 -1.70
C ASP A 54 3.91 1.07 -1.02
N ALA A 55 4.95 0.88 -1.84
CA ALA A 55 6.35 0.83 -1.39
C ALA A 55 6.83 2.09 -0.63
N GLY A 56 6.12 3.22 -0.76
CA GLY A 56 6.36 4.46 -0.02
C GLY A 56 5.96 4.43 1.46
N TYR A 57 5.30 3.36 1.91
CA TYR A 57 4.91 3.17 3.31
C TYR A 57 5.86 2.20 4.05
N THR A 58 5.58 1.96 5.32
CA THR A 58 6.36 1.05 6.17
C THR A 58 5.65 -0.29 6.24
N ASN A 59 6.40 -1.38 6.11
CA ASN A 59 5.89 -2.72 6.38
C ASN A 59 5.43 -2.82 7.84
N CYS A 60 4.19 -3.24 8.07
CA CYS A 60 3.70 -3.59 9.40
C CYS A 60 2.64 -4.68 9.32
N GLU A 61 2.30 -5.26 10.46
CA GLU A 61 1.32 -6.35 10.55
C GLU A 61 -0.01 -5.97 9.88
N GLY A 62 -0.50 -6.86 9.00
CA GLY A 62 -1.72 -6.64 8.22
C GLY A 62 -1.59 -5.65 7.05
N PHE A 63 -0.41 -5.07 6.84
CA PHE A 63 -0.12 -4.08 5.80
C PHE A 63 1.22 -4.36 5.09
N PRO A 64 1.31 -5.46 4.34
CA PRO A 64 2.53 -5.81 3.64
C PRO A 64 2.80 -4.82 2.49
N VAL A 65 4.07 -4.44 2.35
CA VAL A 65 4.57 -3.62 1.23
C VAL A 65 5.37 -4.50 0.26
N PRO A 66 5.54 -4.09 -1.01
CA PRO A 66 6.44 -4.79 -1.93
C PRO A 66 7.86 -4.89 -1.38
N PHE A 67 8.53 -6.02 -1.64
CA PHE A 67 9.95 -6.19 -1.38
C PHE A 67 10.75 -5.18 -2.20
N ARG A 68 11.55 -4.38 -1.50
CA ARG A 68 12.39 -3.35 -2.12
C ARG A 68 13.62 -3.98 -2.76
N GLY A 69 14.07 -3.40 -3.88
CA GLY A 69 15.23 -3.92 -4.61
C GLY A 69 14.95 -5.18 -5.42
N GLN A 70 13.71 -5.69 -5.37
CA GLN A 70 13.24 -6.81 -6.18
C GLN A 70 12.42 -6.31 -7.36
N ARG A 71 12.35 -7.12 -8.42
CA ARG A 71 11.54 -6.80 -9.60
C ARG A 71 10.07 -6.61 -9.20
N TYR A 72 9.46 -5.55 -9.70
CA TYR A 72 8.03 -5.25 -9.54
C TYR A 72 7.40 -5.28 -10.94
N TYR A 73 6.58 -6.30 -11.21
CA TYR A 73 6.02 -6.54 -12.53
C TYR A 73 4.87 -5.58 -12.80
N LEU A 74 5.13 -4.50 -13.53
CA LEU A 74 4.10 -3.69 -14.16
C LEU A 74 3.91 -4.22 -15.59
N ASN A 75 2.67 -4.42 -16.04
CA ASN A 75 2.32 -5.04 -17.34
C ASN A 75 2.94 -4.39 -18.60
N ASN A 76 3.66 -3.27 -18.44
CA ASN A 76 4.23 -2.50 -19.54
C ASN A 76 5.67 -2.95 -19.92
N TRP A 77 6.23 -3.92 -19.19
CA TRP A 77 7.54 -4.49 -19.50
C TRP A 77 7.36 -5.77 -20.33
N HIS A 78 7.32 -5.59 -21.64
CA HIS A 78 7.32 -6.69 -22.61
C HIS A 78 8.51 -7.63 -22.32
N GLN A 79 8.22 -8.93 -22.12
CA GLN A 79 9.18 -10.03 -21.96
C GLN A 79 10.12 -9.89 -20.76
N ILE A 80 9.67 -10.30 -19.57
CA ILE A 80 10.57 -10.60 -18.45
C ILE A 80 10.17 -11.94 -17.86
N ASP A 81 11.17 -12.81 -17.68
CA ASP A 81 11.08 -14.18 -17.18
C ASP A 81 10.20 -14.33 -15.93
N GLN A 82 9.72 -15.57 -15.71
CA GLN A 82 9.01 -15.94 -14.49
C GLN A 82 9.79 -15.51 -13.24
N PRO A 83 9.09 -15.15 -12.14
CA PRO A 83 9.74 -14.79 -10.89
C PRO A 83 10.74 -15.87 -10.48
N SER A 84 11.98 -15.49 -10.21
CA SER A 84 13.04 -16.43 -9.82
C SER A 84 13.16 -16.61 -8.31
N THR A 85 12.54 -15.69 -7.55
CA THR A 85 12.52 -15.71 -6.08
C THR A 85 11.11 -15.58 -5.54
N LEU A 86 10.92 -16.00 -4.28
CA LEU A 86 9.65 -15.82 -3.56
C LEU A 86 9.28 -14.34 -3.38
N GLU A 87 10.27 -13.46 -3.25
CA GLU A 87 10.05 -12.02 -3.09
C GLU A 87 9.55 -11.39 -4.40
N GLU A 88 10.11 -11.81 -5.54
CA GLU A 88 9.61 -11.40 -6.85
C GLU A 88 8.23 -11.97 -7.13
N PHE A 89 7.96 -13.21 -6.73
CA PHE A 89 6.64 -13.81 -6.85
C PHE A 89 5.61 -13.03 -6.04
N PHE A 90 5.94 -12.67 -4.79
CA PHE A 90 5.10 -11.81 -3.97
C PHE A 90 4.87 -10.46 -4.64
N ASN A 91 5.91 -9.78 -5.12
CA ASN A 91 5.80 -8.49 -5.79
C ASN A 91 4.94 -8.55 -7.06
N THR A 92 5.02 -9.65 -7.82
CA THR A 92 4.18 -9.90 -9.00
C THR A 92 2.72 -9.96 -8.60
N LYS A 93 2.39 -10.73 -7.56
CA LYS A 93 1.02 -10.86 -7.06
C LYS A 93 0.51 -9.56 -6.46
N HIS A 94 1.39 -8.82 -5.78
CA HIS A 94 1.09 -7.50 -5.24
C HIS A 94 0.78 -6.49 -6.35
N ALA A 95 1.48 -6.54 -7.48
CA ALA A 95 1.24 -5.64 -8.60
C ALA A 95 -0.03 -5.94 -9.40
N SER A 96 -0.50 -7.20 -9.36
CA SER A 96 -1.73 -7.63 -10.03
C SER A 96 -3.02 -7.46 -9.21
N ALA A 97 -2.90 -6.96 -7.97
CA ALA A 97 -4.00 -6.85 -7.02
C ALA A 97 -4.88 -5.63 -7.25
#